data_AF-F3ABU0-F1
#
_entry.id   AF-F3ABU0-F1
#
_cell.length_a   1.000
_cell.length_b   1.000
_cell.length_c   1.000
_cell.angle_alpha   90.00
_cell.angle_beta   90.00
_cell.angle_gamma   90.00
#
_symmetry.space_group_name_H-M   'P 1'
#
loop_
_entity.id
_entity.type
_entity.pdbx_description
1 polymer ?
#
loop_
_entity_poly.entity_id
_entity_poly.type
_entity_poly.pdbx_seq_one_letter_code
_entity_poly.pdbx_strand_id
1 'polypeptide(L)' 'MKKIHGIVLAIIGIIAALFGIVLRLKENTAISIIGGADGPTSIYVAGKISNVPVTISVILGIVLLVIGVFVIIRNYKKK' A
#
# COMPACT_ATOMS: atom_id res chain seq x y z
N MET A 1 14.70 19.04 -15.81
CA MET A 1 14.69 17.58 -15.56
C MET A 1 14.46 17.17 -14.10
N LYS A 2 15.06 17.82 -13.10
CA LYS A 2 14.95 17.40 -11.67
C LYS A 2 13.52 17.46 -11.07
N LYS A 3 12.64 18.32 -11.59
CA LYS A 3 11.21 18.38 -11.22
C LYS A 3 10.43 17.13 -11.65
N ILE A 4 10.69 16.64 -12.86
CA ILE A 4 10.05 15.44 -13.42
C ILE A 4 10.41 14.21 -12.57
N HIS A 5 11.66 14.09 -12.16
CA HIS A 5 12.12 13.00 -11.29
C HIS A 5 11.39 13.01 -9.93
N GLY A 6 11.20 14.19 -9.32
CA GLY A 6 10.45 14.30 -8.07
C GLY A 6 8.98 13.90 -8.21
N ILE A 7 8.34 14.25 -9.33
CA ILE A 7 6.95 13.84 -9.62
C ILE A 7 6.85 12.33 -9.81
N VAL A 8 7.75 11.72 -10.59
CA VAL A 8 7.79 10.27 -10.81
C VAL A 8 8.00 9.53 -9.48
N LEU A 9 8.95 9.98 -8.65
CA LEU A 9 9.19 9.41 -7.31
C LEU A 9 7.96 9.51 -6.41
N ALA A 10 7.25 10.64 -6.42
CA ALA A 10 6.04 10.83 -5.62
C ALA A 10 4.91 9.88 -6.07
N ILE A 11 4.71 9.70 -7.38
CA ILE A 11 3.71 8.77 -7.93
C ILE A 11 4.04 7.32 -7.53
N ILE A 12 5.30 6.91 -7.66
CA ILE A 12 5.75 5.57 -7.25
C ILE A 12 5.50 5.36 -5.74
N GLY A 13 5.82 6.35 -4.91
CA GLY A 13 5.59 6.30 -3.47
C GLY A 13 4.11 6.13 -3.10
N ILE A 14 3.22 6.87 -3.78
CA ILE A 14 1.77 6.77 -3.59
C ILE A 14 1.27 5.37 -3.96
N ILE A 15 1.66 4.84 -5.13
CA ILE A 15 1.23 3.51 -5.58
C ILE A 15 1.69 2.42 -4.59
N ALA A 16 2.95 2.48 -4.14
CA ALA A 16 3.49 1.52 -3.17
C ALA A 16 2.76 1.58 -1.83
N ALA A 17 2.46 2.78 -1.32
CA ALA A 17 1.72 2.96 -0.07
C ALA A 17 0.29 2.45 -0.18
N LEU A 18 -0.43 2.79 -1.26
CA LEU A 18 -1.79 2.32 -1.50
C LEU A 18 -1.86 0.80 -1.63
N PHE A 19 -0.92 0.20 -2.36
CA PHE A 19 -0.84 -1.26 -2.50
C PHE A 19 -0.66 -1.95 -1.14
N GLY A 20 0.25 -1.45 -0.30
CA GLY A 20 0.45 -1.98 1.05
C GLY A 20 -0.80 -1.83 1.94
N ILE A 21 -1.51 -0.70 1.85
CA ILE A 21 -2.78 -0.49 2.58
C ILE A 21 -3.85 -1.49 2.13
N VAL A 22 -4.02 -1.69 0.82
CA VAL A 22 -5.01 -2.64 0.27
C VAL A 22 -4.73 -4.07 0.76
N LEU A 23 -3.47 -4.50 0.75
CA LEU A 23 -3.10 -5.82 1.27
C LEU A 23 -3.43 -5.99 2.74
N ARG A 24 -3.20 -4.96 3.56
CA ARG A 24 -3.56 -4.94 4.99
C ARG A 24 -5.06 -5.09 5.23
N LEU A 25 -5.89 -4.42 4.41
CA LEU A 25 -7.34 -4.50 4.52
C LEU A 25 -7.87 -5.89 4.11
N LYS A 26 -7.26 -6.49 3.09
CA LYS A 26 -7.69 -7.79 2.54
C LYS A 26 -7.38 -8.96 3.48
N GLU A 27 -6.31 -8.86 4.27
CA GLU A 27 -5.98 -9.87 5.30
C GLU A 27 -7.04 -9.96 6.41
N ASN A 28 -7.69 -8.84 6.77
CA ASN A 28 -8.69 -8.80 7.84
C ASN A 28 -10.12 -9.17 7.37
N THR A 29 -10.30 -9.54 6.10
CA THR A 29 -11.63 -9.81 5.54
C THR A 29 -11.96 -11.30 5.68
N ALA A 30 -12.70 -11.66 6.73
CA ALA A 30 -13.29 -13.00 6.85
C ALA A 30 -14.49 -13.13 5.89
N ILE A 31 -14.41 -14.05 4.93
CA ILE A 31 -15.50 -14.38 4.02
C ILE A 31 -16.29 -15.53 4.65
N SER A 32 -17.49 -15.25 5.15
CA SER A 32 -18.42 -16.29 5.60
C SER A 32 -19.39 -16.62 4.47
N ILE A 33 -19.46 -17.89 4.08
CA ILE A 33 -20.45 -18.40 3.12
C ILE A 33 -21.69 -18.82 3.93
N ILE A 34 -22.87 -18.30 3.55
CA ILE A 34 -24.14 -18.73 4.14
C ILE A 34 -24.37 -20.19 3.70
N GLY A 35 -24.33 -21.14 4.64
CA GLY A 35 -24.47 -22.55 4.32
C GLY A 35 -25.92 -22.99 4.13
N GLY A 36 -26.07 -24.14 3.48
CA GLY A 36 -27.35 -24.83 3.29
C GLY A 36 -27.85 -25.54 4.55
N ALA A 37 -28.63 -26.61 4.41
CA ALA A 37 -29.35 -27.29 5.50
C ALA A 37 -28.49 -27.73 6.71
N ASP A 38 -27.18 -27.90 6.53
CA ASP A 38 -26.20 -28.24 7.58
C ASP A 38 -25.56 -27.01 8.28
N GLY A 39 -26.03 -25.80 7.97
CA GLY A 39 -25.46 -24.55 8.46
C GLY A 39 -24.22 -24.09 7.67
N PRO A 40 -23.68 -22.89 7.95
CA PRO A 40 -22.49 -22.37 7.27
C PRO A 40 -21.28 -23.28 7.49
N THR A 41 -20.91 -24.06 6.48
CA THR A 41 -19.59 -24.69 6.41
C THR A 41 -18.55 -23.58 6.36
N SER A 42 -17.77 -23.45 7.44
CA SER A 42 -16.75 -22.40 7.54
C SER A 42 -15.54 -22.77 6.69
N ILE A 43 -15.40 -22.14 5.52
CA ILE A 43 -14.22 -22.29 4.65
C ILE A 43 -13.21 -21.20 5.02
N TYR A 44 -12.14 -21.58 5.72
CA TYR A 44 -11.03 -20.68 6.01
C TYR A 44 -10.02 -20.71 4.86
N VAL A 45 -9.94 -19.63 4.10
CA VAL A 45 -8.85 -19.44 3.13
C VAL A 45 -7.61 -19.00 3.90
N ALA A 46 -6.71 -19.96 4.17
CA ALA A 46 -5.46 -19.72 4.90
C ALA A 46 -4.38 -19.07 4.01
N GLY A 47 -4.61 -17.83 3.56
CA GLY A 47 -3.60 -17.00 2.92
C GLY A 47 -3.08 -15.94 3.88
N LYS A 48 -2.18 -16.31 4.79
CA LYS A 48 -1.60 -15.36 5.76
C LYS A 48 -0.50 -14.55 5.10
N ILE A 49 -0.74 -13.27 4.85
CA ILE A 49 0.27 -12.35 4.33
C ILE A 49 0.98 -11.77 5.54
N SER A 50 2.26 -12.07 5.77
CA SER A 50 2.90 -11.54 6.97
C SER A 50 2.80 -10.00 7.05
N ASN A 51 2.37 -9.49 8.20
CA ASN A 51 2.19 -8.05 8.42
C ASN A 51 3.50 -7.25 8.28
N VAL A 52 4.64 -7.90 8.46
CA VAL A 52 5.97 -7.29 8.40
C VAL A 52 6.29 -6.73 7.01
N PRO A 53 6.31 -7.52 5.91
CA PRO A 53 6.57 -7.01 4.57
C PRO A 53 5.53 -5.98 4.11
N VAL A 54 4.26 -6.11 4.51
CA VAL A 54 3.22 -5.12 4.18
C VAL A 54 3.45 -3.80 4.91
N THR A 55 3.89 -3.84 6.17
CA THR A 55 4.21 -2.63 6.92
C THR A 55 5.47 -1.95 6.35
N ILE A 56 6.48 -2.73 5.95
CA ILE A 56 7.69 -2.22 5.29
C ILE A 56 7.33 -1.52 3.96
N SER A 57 6.44 -2.09 3.15
CA SER A 57 6.07 -1.50 1.86
C SER A 57 5.35 -0.15 2.02
N VAL A 58 4.47 -0.02 3.02
CA VAL A 58 3.81 1.25 3.35
C VAL A 58 4.83 2.31 3.80
N ILE A 59 5.74 1.95 4.71
CA ILE A 59 6.79 2.88 5.20
C ILE A 59 7.66 3.33 4.03
N LEU A 60 8.10 2.40 3.19
CA LEU A 60 8.93 2.72 2.03
C LEU A 60 8.20 3.66 1.05
N GLY A 61 6.92 3.40 0.79
CA GLY A 61 6.07 4.25 -0.05
C GLY A 61 5.96 5.68 0.48
N ILE A 62 5.75 5.85 1.78
CA ILE A 62 5.70 7.18 2.43
C ILE A 62 7.05 7.90 2.32
N VAL A 63 8.16 7.20 2.59
CA VAL A 63 9.51 7.78 2.49
C VAL A 63 9.80 8.27 1.06
N LEU A 64 9.46 7.47 0.05
CA LEU A 64 9.57 7.85 -1.36
C LEU A 64 8.73 9.09 -1.71
N LEU A 65 7.52 9.18 -1.15
CA LEU A 65 6.64 10.34 -1.33
C LEU A 65 7.26 11.62 -0.75
N VAL A 66 7.76 11.55 0.50
CA VAL A 66 8.42 12.68 1.18
C VAL A 66 9.64 13.15 0.39
N ILE A 67 10.47 12.22 -0.09
CA ILE A 67 11.65 12.54 -0.92
C ILE A 67 11.21 13.19 -2.25
N GLY A 68 10.20 12.63 -2.92
CA GLY A 68 9.66 13.16 -4.17
C GLY A 68 9.17 14.61 -4.01
N VAL A 69 8.38 14.87 -2.97
CA VAL A 69 7.87 16.21 -2.63
C VAL A 69 9.01 17.18 -2.28
N PHE A 70 9.96 16.74 -1.47
CA PHE A 70 11.12 17.57 -1.11
C PHE A 70 11.94 17.97 -2.33
N VAL A 71 12.17 17.04 -3.27
CA VAL A 71 12.86 17.30 -4.54
C VAL A 71 12.08 18.31 -5.38
N ILE A 72 10.75 18.23 -5.43
CA ILE A 72 9.90 19.21 -6.14
C ILE A 72 10.06 20.60 -5.52
N ILE A 73 9.90 20.73 -4.20
CA ILE A 73 9.99 22.02 -3.47
C ILE A 73 11.38 22.64 -3.62
N ARG A 74 12.44 21.85 -3.43
CA ARG A 74 13.82 22.33 -3.56
C ARG A 74 14.12 22.85 -4.97
N ASN A 75 13.59 22.18 -5.99
CA ASN A 75 13.74 22.65 -7.37
C ASN A 75 12.82 23.82 -7.74
N TYR A 76 11.81 24.12 -6.91
CA TYR A 76 10.99 25.32 -7.07
C TYR A 76 11.71 26.57 -6.53
N LYS A 77 12.31 26.48 -5.33
CA LYS A 77 13.09 27.58 -4.70
C LYS A 77 14.39 27.98 -5.41
N LYS A 78 14.88 27.15 -6.34
CA LYS A 78 16.10 27.43 -7.12
C LYS A 78 15.85 28.21 -8.42
N LYS A 79 14.59 28.54 -8.70
CA LYS A 79 14.17 29.38 -9.82
C LYS A 79 13.84 30.76 -9.29
#